data_AF-A0A2V6BNH5-F1
#
_entry.id   AF-A0A2V6BNH5-F1
#
_cell.length_a   1.000
_cell.length_b   1.000
_cell.length_c   1.000
_cell.angle_alpha   90.00
_cell.angle_beta   90.00
_cell.angle_gamma   90.00
#
_symmetry.space_group_name_H-M   'P 1'
#
loop_
_entity.id
_entity.type
_entity.pdbx_description
1 polymer ?
#
loop_
_entity_poly.entity_id
_entity_poly.type
_entity_poly.pdbx_seq_one_letter_code
_entity_poly.pdbx_strand_id
1 'polypeptide(L)'
;MTDIEFTRALERGEIANEDFHHASHLHVAWVYLAEYPSVQQAANKMRDTLRRFAATAGRPQKYHETITLFWVHVLSFAYATSRRRRLEEIVHANPQLLEKDLPLTYYSAERLFSDEARTLWVEPDLKPLSIDAIATCSSSPPCDAPNRSLS
;
A
#
# COMPACT_ATOMS: atom_id res chain seq x y z
N MET A 1 -19.60 2.61 -1.93
CA MET A 1 -18.91 3.02 -0.69
C MET A 1 -17.67 3.78 -1.11
N THR A 2 -17.45 4.96 -0.54
CA THR A 2 -16.25 5.77 -0.78
C THR A 2 -15.05 5.21 -0.01
N ASP A 3 -13.82 5.61 -0.38
CA ASP A 3 -12.60 5.20 0.32
C ASP A 3 -12.63 5.55 1.82
N ILE A 4 -13.20 6.71 2.16
CA ILE A 4 -13.35 7.16 3.55
C ILE A 4 -14.34 6.23 4.27
N GLU A 5 -15.51 5.97 3.69
CA GLU A 5 -16.51 5.07 4.30
C GLU A 5 -15.95 3.67 4.50
N PHE A 6 -15.21 3.14 3.51
CA PHE A 6 -14.54 1.84 3.59
C PHE A 6 -13.49 1.82 4.71
N THR A 7 -12.65 2.85 4.77
CA THR A 7 -11.62 2.98 5.83
C THR A 7 -12.27 3.00 7.21
N ARG A 8 -13.38 3.73 7.37
CA ARG A 8 -14.11 3.80 8.63
C ARG A 8 -14.80 2.47 8.98
N ALA A 9 -15.33 1.74 8.00
CA ALA A 9 -15.90 0.41 8.21
C ALA A 9 -14.82 -0.60 8.66
N LEU A 10 -13.63 -0.56 8.04
CA LEU A 10 -12.48 -1.37 8.44
C LEU A 10 -12.09 -1.09 9.90
N GLU A 11 -12.01 0.19 10.27
CA GLU A 11 -11.67 0.60 11.64
C GLU A 11 -12.69 0.14 12.70
N ARG A 12 -13.95 -0.02 12.30
CA ARG A 12 -15.02 -0.56 13.15
C ARG A 12 -15.07 -2.09 13.16
N GLY A 13 -14.27 -2.77 12.34
CA GLY A 13 -14.28 -4.23 12.22
C GLY A 13 -15.48 -4.77 11.43
N GLU A 14 -16.06 -3.95 10.56
CA GLU A 14 -17.24 -4.30 9.75
C GLU A 14 -16.88 -4.93 8.40
N ILE A 15 -15.59 -5.01 8.09
CA ILE A 15 -15.07 -5.63 6.86
C ILE A 15 -14.66 -7.06 7.18
N ALA A 16 -15.14 -8.03 6.38
CA ALA A 16 -14.69 -9.40 6.50
C ALA A 16 -13.26 -9.57 5.94
N ASN A 17 -12.50 -10.52 6.49
CA ASN A 17 -11.14 -10.77 6.02
C ASN A 17 -11.06 -11.21 4.53
N GLU A 18 -12.11 -11.84 4.02
CA GLU A 18 -12.21 -12.23 2.60
C GLU A 18 -12.42 -11.04 1.66
N ASP A 19 -12.94 -9.92 2.15
CA ASP A 19 -13.19 -8.71 1.36
C ASP A 19 -12.01 -7.71 1.43
N PHE A 20 -10.97 -8.01 2.22
CA PHE A 20 -9.82 -7.14 2.42
C PHE A 20 -8.63 -7.60 1.57
N HIS A 21 -8.58 -7.10 0.34
CA HIS A 21 -7.56 -7.44 -0.65
C HIS A 21 -6.44 -6.40 -0.72
N HIS A 22 -5.46 -6.63 -1.60
CA HIS A 22 -4.33 -5.70 -1.81
C HIS A 22 -4.79 -4.29 -2.16
N ALA A 23 -5.69 -4.13 -3.13
CA ALA A 23 -6.24 -2.81 -3.50
C ALA A 23 -6.89 -2.09 -2.30
N SER A 24 -7.58 -2.83 -1.42
CA SER A 24 -8.16 -2.31 -0.19
C SER A 24 -7.11 -1.67 0.74
N HIS A 25 -5.91 -2.25 0.82
CA HIS A 25 -4.81 -1.66 1.60
C HIS A 25 -4.37 -0.32 1.01
N LEU A 26 -4.32 -0.20 -0.32
CA LEU A 26 -3.92 1.02 -1.00
C LEU A 26 -4.91 2.15 -0.73
N HIS A 27 -6.23 1.89 -0.83
CA HIS A 27 -7.27 2.88 -0.53
C HIS A 27 -7.17 3.38 0.92
N VAL A 28 -7.00 2.47 1.89
CA VAL A 28 -6.86 2.84 3.31
C VAL A 28 -5.60 3.66 3.56
N ALA A 29 -4.47 3.26 2.99
CA ALA A 29 -3.22 4.01 3.09
C ALA A 29 -3.35 5.40 2.44
N TRP A 30 -4.04 5.53 1.31
CA TRP A 30 -4.29 6.80 0.64
C TRP A 30 -5.11 7.76 1.50
N VAL A 31 -6.17 7.25 2.15
CA VAL A 31 -6.97 8.03 3.10
C VAL A 31 -6.13 8.49 4.29
N TYR A 32 -5.32 7.61 4.88
CA TYR A 32 -4.44 8.01 5.99
C TYR A 32 -3.37 9.02 5.59
N LEU A 33 -2.80 8.91 4.38
CA LEU A 33 -1.87 9.92 3.86
C LEU A 33 -2.53 11.29 3.66
N ALA A 34 -3.84 11.31 3.40
CA ALA A 34 -4.60 12.56 3.28
C ALA A 34 -5.02 13.17 4.64
N GLU A 35 -5.30 12.34 5.63
CA GLU A 35 -5.81 12.78 6.94
C GLU A 35 -4.72 13.16 7.94
N TYR A 36 -3.53 12.58 7.82
CA TYR A 36 -2.44 12.81 8.77
C TYR A 36 -1.37 13.76 8.20
N PRO A 37 -0.84 14.69 9.03
CA PRO A 37 0.15 15.68 8.60
C PRO A 37 1.53 15.09 8.27
N SER A 38 1.82 13.84 8.63
CA SER A 38 3.10 13.20 8.33
C SER A 38 2.94 11.73 7.92
N VAL A 39 3.87 11.25 7.09
CA VAL A 39 3.95 9.84 6.66
C VAL A 39 4.08 8.91 7.87
N GLN A 40 4.85 9.31 8.89
CA GLN A 40 5.01 8.53 10.12
C GLN A 40 3.68 8.32 10.86
N GLN A 41 2.82 9.35 10.92
CA GLN A 41 1.53 9.24 11.58
C GLN A 41 0.55 8.36 10.77
N ALA A 42 0.53 8.52 9.45
CA ALA A 42 -0.25 7.64 8.56
C ALA A 42 0.21 6.17 8.68
N ALA A 43 1.53 5.94 8.72
CA ALA A 43 2.14 4.62 8.90
C ALA A 43 1.77 3.98 10.24
N ASN A 44 1.86 4.74 11.35
CA ASN A 44 1.47 4.26 12.66
C ASN A 44 -0.02 3.89 12.69
N LYS A 45 -0.87 4.73 12.10
CA LYS A 45 -2.30 4.46 11.99
C LYS A 45 -2.60 3.19 11.19
N MET A 46 -1.93 3.01 10.05
CA MET A 46 -2.06 1.81 9.21
C MET A 46 -1.64 0.54 9.96
N ARG A 47 -0.50 0.58 10.66
CA ARG A 47 -0.03 -0.50 11.54
C ARG A 47 -1.11 -0.87 12.56
N ASP A 48 -1.64 0.10 13.31
CA ASP A 48 -2.59 -0.16 14.38
C ASP A 48 -3.94 -0.67 13.85
N THR A 49 -4.38 -0.19 12.71
CA THR A 49 -5.60 -0.68 12.04
C THR A 49 -5.44 -2.13 11.59
N LEU A 50 -4.36 -2.47 10.88
CA LEU A 50 -4.16 -3.82 10.36
C LEU A 50 -3.82 -4.86 11.43
N ARG A 51 -3.09 -4.48 12.48
CA ARG A 51 -2.86 -5.37 13.64
C ARG A 51 -4.18 -5.72 14.32
N ARG A 52 -5.05 -4.73 14.56
CA ARG A 52 -6.39 -4.97 15.15
C ARG A 52 -7.25 -5.81 14.23
N PHE A 53 -7.27 -5.50 12.94
CA PHE A 53 -8.01 -6.27 11.94
C PHE A 53 -7.62 -7.76 11.93
N ALA A 54 -6.32 -8.04 11.86
CA ALA A 54 -5.79 -9.40 11.88
C ALA A 54 -6.11 -10.12 13.22
N ALA A 55 -6.02 -9.41 14.35
CA ALA A 55 -6.35 -9.96 15.67
C ALA A 55 -7.84 -10.29 15.80
N THR A 56 -8.74 -9.39 15.40
CA THR A 56 -10.20 -9.63 15.42
C THR A 56 -10.60 -10.79 14.53
N ALA A 57 -9.90 -11.00 13.41
CA ALA A 57 -10.08 -12.16 12.54
C ALA A 57 -9.49 -13.48 13.11
N GLY A 58 -8.94 -13.46 14.34
CA GLY A 58 -8.28 -14.62 14.96
C GLY A 58 -6.99 -15.04 14.24
N ARG A 59 -6.40 -14.16 13.43
CA ARG A 59 -5.24 -14.44 12.58
C ARG A 59 -4.16 -13.35 12.71
N PRO A 60 -3.67 -13.02 13.93
CA PRO A 60 -2.65 -11.98 14.12
C PRO A 60 -1.38 -12.24 13.30
N GLN A 61 -1.05 -13.52 13.06
CA GLN A 61 0.02 -13.98 12.18
C GLN A 61 -0.22 -13.70 10.70
N LYS A 62 -1.28 -12.99 10.27
CA LYS A 62 -1.40 -12.47 8.90
C LYS A 62 -0.75 -11.10 8.76
N TYR A 63 -0.61 -10.35 9.85
CA TYR A 63 0.04 -9.04 9.83
C TYR A 63 1.53 -9.16 9.49
N HIS A 64 2.03 -8.22 8.70
CA HIS A 64 3.43 -8.12 8.32
C HIS A 64 3.86 -6.65 8.35
N GLU A 65 4.80 -6.33 9.25
CA GLU A 65 5.22 -4.95 9.51
C GLU A 65 5.85 -4.30 8.27
N THR A 66 6.93 -4.90 7.74
CA THR A 66 7.67 -4.30 6.62
C THR A 66 6.82 -4.14 5.37
N ILE A 67 6.03 -5.16 4.97
CA ILE A 67 5.14 -5.03 3.80
C ILE A 67 4.10 -3.93 4.00
N THR A 68 3.51 -3.82 5.20
CA THR A 68 2.52 -2.79 5.51
C THR A 68 3.11 -1.39 5.33
N LEU A 69 4.29 -1.16 5.92
CA LEU A 69 4.95 0.14 5.88
C LEU A 69 5.50 0.47 4.50
N PHE A 70 6.00 -0.53 3.77
CA PHE A 70 6.45 -0.38 2.39
C PHE A 70 5.39 0.30 1.53
N TRP A 71 4.14 -0.19 1.58
CA TRP A 71 3.05 0.38 0.78
C TRP A 71 2.71 1.81 1.19
N VAL A 72 2.74 2.15 2.48
CA VAL A 72 2.55 3.53 2.95
C VAL A 72 3.65 4.43 2.43
N HIS A 73 4.92 4.00 2.48
CA HIS A 73 6.06 4.77 1.98
C HIS A 73 5.98 4.98 0.47
N VAL A 74 5.73 3.93 -0.31
CA VAL A 74 5.57 4.02 -1.77
C VAL A 74 4.45 4.99 -2.14
N LEU A 75 3.27 4.85 -1.54
CA LEU A 75 2.14 5.75 -1.81
C LEU A 75 2.42 7.19 -1.36
N SER A 76 3.23 7.40 -0.32
CA SER A 76 3.59 8.76 0.12
C SER A 76 4.35 9.56 -0.94
N PHE A 77 5.20 8.90 -1.74
CA PHE A 77 5.91 9.56 -2.85
C PHE A 77 4.96 9.96 -3.97
N ALA A 78 3.99 9.10 -4.31
CA ALA A 78 2.93 9.44 -5.27
C ALA A 78 2.06 10.59 -4.74
N TYR A 79 1.70 10.54 -3.46
CA TYR A 79 0.87 11.55 -2.80
C TYR A 79 1.55 12.93 -2.78
N ALA A 80 2.85 12.97 -2.50
CA ALA A 80 3.63 14.21 -2.47
C ALA A 80 3.71 14.90 -3.84
N THR A 81 3.82 14.13 -4.92
CA THR A 81 3.96 14.64 -6.30
C THR A 81 2.62 14.92 -6.99
N SER A 82 1.52 14.39 -6.45
CA SER A 82 0.20 14.39 -7.10
C SER A 82 -0.90 14.93 -6.20
N ARG A 83 -0.61 16.01 -5.45
CA ARG A 83 -1.57 16.61 -4.52
C ARG A 83 -2.91 16.85 -5.22
N ARG A 84 -3.99 16.29 -4.66
CA ARG A 84 -5.40 16.32 -5.14
C ARG A 84 -5.82 15.28 -6.18
N ARG A 85 -4.93 14.38 -6.63
CA ARG A 85 -5.36 13.23 -7.44
C ARG A 85 -6.00 12.15 -6.58
N ARG A 86 -6.97 11.43 -7.15
CA ARG A 86 -7.55 10.24 -6.53
C ARG A 86 -6.62 9.04 -6.73
N LEU A 87 -6.74 8.02 -5.89
CA LEU A 87 -5.87 6.84 -5.97
C LEU A 87 -5.99 6.14 -7.33
N GLU A 88 -7.17 6.12 -7.94
CA GLU A 88 -7.40 5.45 -9.23
C GLU A 88 -6.57 6.09 -10.34
N GLU A 89 -6.41 7.41 -10.32
CA GLU A 89 -5.58 8.13 -11.29
C GLU A 89 -4.09 7.82 -11.11
N ILE A 90 -3.67 7.59 -9.86
CA ILE A 90 -2.30 7.20 -9.52
C ILE A 90 -2.02 5.78 -9.96
N VAL A 91 -2.94 4.85 -9.65
CA VAL A 91 -2.84 3.44 -10.05
C VAL A 91 -2.91 3.30 -11.56
N HIS A 92 -3.76 4.07 -12.24
CA HIS A 92 -3.83 4.05 -13.71
C HIS A 92 -2.50 4.49 -14.35
N ALA A 93 -1.85 5.51 -13.77
CA ALA A 93 -0.52 5.94 -14.22
C ALA A 93 0.61 5.00 -13.77
N ASN A 94 0.38 4.16 -12.76
CA ASN A 94 1.37 3.30 -12.12
C ASN A 94 0.77 1.92 -11.80
N PRO A 95 0.45 1.10 -12.82
CA PRO A 95 -0.24 -0.17 -12.65
C PRO A 95 0.52 -1.15 -11.75
N GLN A 96 1.85 -1.02 -11.65
CA GLN A 96 2.70 -1.80 -10.75
C GLN A 96 2.31 -1.69 -9.27
N LEU A 97 1.58 -0.65 -8.87
CA LEU A 97 1.05 -0.52 -7.51
C LEU A 97 0.04 -1.62 -7.16
N LEU A 98 -0.59 -2.25 -8.15
CA LEU A 98 -1.50 -3.39 -7.95
C LEU A 98 -0.76 -4.73 -7.84
N GLU A 99 0.54 -4.76 -8.17
CA GLU A 99 1.35 -5.97 -8.08
C GLU A 99 1.77 -6.22 -6.63
N LYS A 100 1.15 -7.20 -5.98
CA LYS A 100 1.45 -7.58 -4.59
C LYS A 100 2.92 -7.92 -4.34
N ASP A 101 3.62 -8.35 -5.39
CA ASP A 101 5.02 -8.78 -5.36
C ASP A 101 6.00 -7.62 -5.63
N LEU A 102 5.51 -6.38 -5.85
CA LEU A 102 6.35 -5.19 -5.98
C LEU A 102 7.42 -5.04 -4.87
N PRO A 103 7.15 -5.34 -3.58
CA PRO A 103 8.19 -5.31 -2.55
C PRO A 103 9.44 -6.13 -2.90
N LEU A 104 9.31 -7.25 -3.63
CA LEU A 104 10.44 -8.11 -4.03
C LEU A 104 11.35 -7.47 -5.09
N THR A 105 11.00 -6.30 -5.61
CA THR A 105 11.91 -5.49 -6.45
C THR A 105 12.83 -4.59 -5.61
N TYR A 106 12.52 -4.39 -4.33
CA TYR A 106 13.29 -3.60 -3.37
C TYR A 106 13.98 -4.48 -2.33
N TYR A 107 13.38 -5.61 -2.00
CA TYR A 107 13.86 -6.54 -0.99
C TYR A 107 14.24 -7.88 -1.61
N SER A 108 15.33 -8.49 -1.15
CA SER A 108 15.55 -9.92 -1.34
C SER A 108 14.46 -10.71 -0.61
N ALA A 109 14.13 -11.90 -1.13
CA ALA A 109 13.14 -12.77 -0.50
C ALA A 109 13.56 -13.18 0.92
N GLU A 110 14.86 -13.44 1.13
CA GLU A 110 15.44 -13.78 2.44
C GLU A 110 15.20 -12.66 3.46
N ARG A 111 15.43 -11.40 3.06
CA ARG A 111 15.22 -10.27 3.94
C ARG A 111 13.74 -9.99 4.20
N LEU A 112 12.91 -9.95 3.14
CA LEU A 112 11.50 -9.59 3.25
C LEU A 112 10.71 -10.58 4.10
N PHE A 113 11.01 -11.88 3.99
CA PHE A 113 10.28 -12.94 4.69
C PHE A 113 10.96 -13.39 5.98
N SER A 114 11.94 -12.63 6.49
CA SER A 114 12.54 -12.85 7.81
C SER A 114 11.57 -12.55 8.95
N ASP A 115 11.79 -13.18 10.12
CA ASP A 115 11.02 -12.91 11.34
C ASP A 115 11.16 -11.44 11.79
N GLU A 116 12.33 -10.85 11.54
CA GLU A 116 12.58 -9.43 11.82
C GLU A 116 11.69 -8.55 10.94
N ALA A 117 11.71 -8.71 9.62
CA ALA A 117 10.88 -7.93 8.69
C ALA A 117 9.37 -8.08 8.95
N ARG A 118 8.97 -9.24 9.49
CA ARG A 118 7.58 -9.51 9.88
C ARG A 118 7.12 -8.65 11.06
N THR A 119 8.02 -8.34 11.99
CA THR A 119 7.68 -7.71 13.29
C THR A 119 8.17 -6.27 13.42
N LEU A 120 9.23 -5.91 12.70
CA LEU A 120 9.89 -4.61 12.68
C LEU A 120 10.07 -4.13 11.23
N TRP A 121 10.20 -2.81 11.08
CA TRP A 121 10.61 -2.22 9.81
C TRP A 121 12.07 -2.58 9.54
N VAL A 122 12.34 -3.14 8.36
CA VAL A 122 13.69 -3.27 7.83
C VAL A 122 13.79 -2.51 6.51
N GLU A 123 14.88 -1.77 6.33
CA GLU A 123 15.16 -1.06 5.07
C GLU A 123 15.39 -2.05 3.92
N PRO A 124 15.02 -1.74 2.67
CA PRO A 124 15.30 -2.62 1.54
C PRO A 124 16.79 -2.77 1.23
N ASP A 125 17.18 -3.95 0.73
CA ASP A 125 18.57 -4.34 0.45
C ASP A 125 18.94 -4.42 -1.04
N LEU A 126 17.96 -4.44 -1.96
CA LEU A 126 18.22 -4.46 -3.40
C LEU A 126 18.19 -3.06 -4.02
N LYS A 127 17.23 -2.24 -3.62
CA LYS A 127 17.03 -0.88 -4.15
C LYS A 127 16.50 0.04 -3.04
N PRO A 128 16.98 1.29 -2.92
CA PRO A 128 16.42 2.24 -1.96
C PRO A 128 14.98 2.62 -2.33
N LEU A 129 14.18 2.95 -1.32
CA LEU A 129 12.89 3.63 -1.50
C LEU A 129 13.15 5.11 -1.85
N SER A 130 13.38 5.39 -3.12
CA SER A 130 13.56 6.76 -3.62
C SER A 130 12.29 7.30 -4.26
N ILE A 131 12.12 8.63 -4.29
CA ILE A 131 11.03 9.31 -5.03
C ILE A 131 10.94 8.83 -6.50
N ASP A 132 12.09 8.50 -7.11
CA ASP A 132 12.15 8.02 -8.50
C ASP A 132 11.60 6.60 -8.71
N ALA A 133 11.31 5.87 -7.62
CA ALA A 133 10.74 4.52 -7.64
C ALA A 133 9.46 4.40 -8.49
N ILE A 134 8.69 5.48 -8.56
CA ILE A 134 7.44 5.58 -9.32
C ILE A 134 7.69 6.14 -10.73
N ALA A 135 8.73 6.96 -10.90
CA ALA A 135 9.07 7.59 -12.18
C ALA A 135 9.83 6.67 -13.16
N THR A 136 10.48 5.59 -12.68
CA THR A 136 11.43 4.83 -13.50
C THR A 136 10.81 3.94 -14.59
N CYS A 137 9.48 3.85 -14.71
CA CYS A 137 8.83 3.01 -15.74
C CYS A 137 8.09 3.80 -16.84
N SER A 138 8.18 5.14 -16.87
CA SER A 138 7.55 5.97 -17.90
C SER A 138 8.48 6.32 -19.07
N SER A 139 9.18 5.35 -19.62
CA SER A 139 9.86 5.52 -20.91
C SER A 139 9.62 4.35 -21.86
N SER A 140 8.39 4.25 -22.37
CA SER A 140 8.09 3.73 -23.71
C SER A 140 6.77 4.33 -24.21
N PRO A 141 6.65 4.66 -25.51
CA PRO A 141 5.51 5.39 -26.08
C PRO A 141 4.26 4.50 -26.18
N PRO A 142 3.06 5.07 -26.34
CA PRO A 142 1.82 4.30 -26.37
C PRO A 142 1.75 3.49 -27.67
N CYS A 143 1.72 2.17 -27.55
CA CYS A 143 1.15 1.31 -28.59
C CYS A 143 -0.24 0.90 -28.13
N ASP A 144 -1.22 1.23 -28.97
CA ASP A 144 -2.65 1.00 -28.81
C ASP A 144 -2.99 -0.38 -28.22
N ALA A 145 -3.84 -0.40 -27.19
CA ALA A 145 -4.65 -1.57 -26.87
C ALA A 145 -5.96 -1.19 -26.15
N PRO A 146 -7.05 -1.96 -26.38
CA PRO A 146 -8.41 -1.49 -26.18
C PRO A 146 -8.92 -1.71 -24.75
N ASN A 147 -9.87 -0.83 -24.42
CA ASN A 147 -10.70 -0.74 -23.23
C ASN A 147 -11.10 -2.11 -22.62
N ARG A 148 -10.66 -2.36 -21.38
CA ARG A 148 -11.33 -3.28 -20.45
C ARG A 148 -11.77 -2.50 -19.22
N SER A 149 -13.08 -2.34 -19.11
CA SER A 149 -13.75 -1.77 -17.95
C SER A 149 -13.77 -2.78 -16.79
N LEU A 150 -13.60 -2.29 -15.58
CA LEU A 150 -13.74 -3.05 -14.33
C LEU A 150 -15.23 -3.20 -14.00
N SER A 151 -15.64 -4.44 -13.72
CA SER A 151 -16.81 -4.76 -12.89
C SER A 151 -16.35 -5.02 -11.46
#